data_AF-A0A957HQ19-F1
#
_entry.id   AF-A0A957HQ19-F1
#
_cell.length_a   1.000
_cell.length_b   1.000
_cell.length_c   1.000
_cell.angle_alpha   90.00
_cell.angle_beta   90.00
_cell.angle_gamma   90.00
#
_symmetry.space_group_name_H-M   'P 1'
#
loop_
_entity.id
_entity.type
_entity.pdbx_description
1 polymer ?
#
loop_
_entity_poly.entity_id
_entity_poly.type
_entity_poly.pdbx_seq_one_letter_code
_entity_poly.pdbx_strand_id
1 'polypeptide(L)'
;MLQANNVPSLNLGLLPGLGGSFTTMAAGGQIERFMQYYLQAYRRAFHHIAYFSYQQEQFCNFTNDPALLSQITLYPKDKSSHYRRYALQMVRQQAQAFQACDVLRVFHTPGGIPAVQAKRRFGTPFVTTYGYKYHRFSAIEGNRLNGFLLRFAEPLILR
;
A
#
# COMPACT_ATOMS: atom_id res chain seq x y z
N MET A 1 20.70 2.04 31.56
CA MET A 1 21.23 2.23 30.18
C MET A 1 20.35 1.40 29.25
N LEU A 2 19.39 2.04 28.58
CA LEU A 2 18.47 1.36 27.66
C LEU A 2 19.24 1.02 26.38
N GLN A 3 19.30 -0.26 26.04
CA GLN A 3 19.92 -0.74 24.81
C GLN A 3 19.33 -0.01 23.60
N ALA A 4 20.20 0.45 22.71
CA ALA A 4 19.80 0.93 21.39
C ALA A 4 19.01 -0.18 20.71
N ASN A 5 17.69 -0.02 20.63
CA ASN A 5 16.82 -0.94 19.94
C ASN A 5 17.32 -1.06 18.50
N ASN A 6 17.76 -2.27 18.12
CA ASN A 6 17.97 -2.64 16.72
C ASN A 6 16.67 -2.33 15.99
N VAL A 7 16.62 -1.21 15.27
CA VAL A 7 15.52 -0.96 14.34
C VAL A 7 15.60 -2.11 13.34
N PRO A 8 14.58 -2.98 13.25
CA PRO A 8 14.62 -4.09 12.32
C PRO A 8 14.78 -3.51 10.91
N SER A 9 15.63 -4.13 10.09
CA SER A 9 15.94 -3.71 8.71
C SER A 9 14.76 -3.85 7.73
N LEU A 10 13.54 -3.89 8.26
CA LEU A 10 12.31 -4.18 7.54
C LEU A 10 11.70 -2.88 7.00
N ASN A 11 11.27 -2.94 5.76
CA ASN A 11 10.62 -1.86 5.03
C ASN A 11 9.14 -2.15 4.85
N LEU A 12 8.30 -1.18 5.21
CA LEU A 12 6.84 -1.26 5.11
C LEU A 12 6.34 -0.48 3.90
N GLY A 13 5.55 -1.10 3.04
CA GLY A 13 4.76 -0.39 2.03
C GLY A 13 3.34 -0.12 2.52
N LEU A 14 2.85 1.10 2.37
CA LEU A 14 1.51 1.52 2.73
C LEU A 14 0.70 1.83 1.48
N LEU A 15 -0.41 1.10 1.33
CA LEU A 15 -1.35 1.23 0.22
C LEU A 15 -2.67 1.80 0.74
N PRO A 16 -3.00 3.07 0.41
CA PRO A 16 -4.31 3.63 0.72
C PRO A 16 -5.40 2.95 -0.11
N GLY A 17 -6.66 3.25 0.22
CA GLY A 17 -7.78 2.90 -0.65
C GLY A 17 -7.62 3.51 -2.04
N LEU A 18 -8.34 2.97 -3.04
CA LEU A 18 -8.31 3.50 -4.40
C LEU A 18 -8.68 4.98 -4.42
N GLY A 19 -7.80 5.82 -4.97
CA GLY A 19 -7.96 7.28 -4.96
C GLY A 19 -7.56 7.98 -3.66
N GLY A 20 -7.16 7.21 -2.64
CA GLY A 20 -6.73 7.72 -1.34
C GLY A 20 -5.31 8.30 -1.34
N SER A 21 -5.11 9.28 -0.47
CA SER A 21 -3.89 10.06 -0.33
C SER A 21 -3.88 10.80 1.02
N PHE A 22 -2.76 11.41 1.40
CA PHE A 22 -2.73 12.29 2.58
C PHE A 22 -3.66 13.50 2.42
N THR A 23 -3.71 14.10 1.22
CA THR A 23 -4.67 15.18 0.89
C THR A 23 -6.11 14.75 1.16
N THR A 24 -6.52 13.57 0.68
CA THR A 24 -7.90 13.07 0.94
C THR A 24 -8.15 12.78 2.41
N MET A 25 -7.12 12.33 3.14
CA MET A 25 -7.20 12.04 4.56
C MET A 25 -7.28 13.32 5.41
N ALA A 26 -6.57 14.38 4.99
CA ALA A 26 -6.66 15.71 5.58
C ALA A 26 -8.03 16.33 5.35
N ALA A 27 -8.57 16.27 4.14
CA ALA A 27 -9.93 16.71 3.83
C ALA A 27 -10.99 15.97 4.66
N GLY A 28 -10.75 14.70 4.99
CA GLY A 28 -11.62 13.89 5.85
C GLY A 28 -11.37 14.03 7.36
N GLY A 29 -10.46 14.91 7.80
CA GLY A 29 -10.16 15.13 9.22
C GLY A 29 -9.41 13.97 9.92
N GLN A 30 -8.84 13.04 9.16
CA GLN A 30 -8.18 11.83 9.72
C GLN A 30 -6.65 11.93 9.75
N ILE A 31 -6.07 13.00 9.20
CA ILE A 31 -4.63 13.15 9.01
C ILE A 31 -3.87 13.14 10.34
N GLU A 32 -4.34 13.88 11.35
CA GLU A 32 -3.67 13.95 12.66
C GLU A 32 -3.63 12.59 13.33
N ARG A 33 -4.75 11.87 13.33
CA ARG A 33 -4.83 10.51 13.88
C ARG A 33 -3.86 9.58 13.16
N PHE A 34 -3.78 9.67 11.83
CA PHE A 34 -2.86 8.87 11.05
C PHE A 34 -1.40 9.15 11.39
N MET A 35 -1.02 10.42 11.45
CA MET A 35 0.33 10.86 11.76
C MET A 35 0.73 10.48 13.19
N GLN A 36 -0.10 10.80 14.18
CA GLN A 36 0.25 10.68 15.60
C GLN A 36 0.21 9.23 16.11
N TYR A 37 -0.71 8.41 15.60
CA TYR A 37 -0.89 7.05 16.12
C TYR A 37 -0.30 6.00 15.18
N TYR A 38 -0.68 6.02 13.90
CA TYR A 38 -0.29 4.95 12.99
C TYR A 38 1.16 5.08 12.54
N LEU A 39 1.56 6.25 12.00
CA LEU A 39 2.94 6.43 11.53
C LEU A 39 3.94 6.34 12.68
N GLN A 40 3.63 6.93 13.85
CA GLN A 40 4.50 6.79 15.03
C GLN A 40 4.69 5.33 15.46
N ALA A 41 3.63 4.52 15.42
CA ALA A 41 3.74 3.09 15.71
C ALA A 41 4.60 2.36 14.66
N TYR A 42 4.40 2.62 13.38
CA TYR A 42 5.19 1.98 12.31
C TYR A 42 6.66 2.35 12.37
N ARG A 43 6.99 3.62 12.67
CA ARG A 43 8.38 4.09 12.74
C ARG A 43 9.21 3.39 13.80
N ARG A 44 8.56 2.90 14.86
CA ARG A 44 9.20 2.10 15.91
C ARG A 44 9.48 0.66 15.47
N ALA A 45 8.73 0.16 14.48
CA ALA A 45 8.73 -1.24 14.07
C ALA A 45 9.38 -1.48 12.70
N PHE A 46 9.61 -0.45 11.90
CA PHE A 46 10.13 -0.56 10.54
C PHE A 46 11.25 0.46 10.32
N HIS A 47 12.29 0.07 9.60
CA HIS A 47 13.39 0.96 9.23
C HIS A 47 12.95 2.03 8.24
N HIS A 48 12.19 1.66 7.20
CA HIS A 48 11.69 2.60 6.21
C HIS A 48 10.21 2.35 5.90
N ILE A 49 9.48 3.41 5.55
CA ILE A 49 8.07 3.34 5.18
C ILE A 49 7.86 3.99 3.81
N ALA A 50 7.45 3.20 2.82
CA ALA A 50 7.02 3.68 1.51
C ALA A 50 5.51 3.93 1.53
N TYR A 51 5.04 5.14 1.22
CA TYR A 51 3.62 5.45 1.06
C TYR A 51 3.29 5.70 -0.41
N PHE A 52 2.42 4.88 -0.99
CA PHE A 52 2.05 4.97 -2.41
C PHE A 52 0.76 5.79 -2.57
N SER A 53 0.87 7.03 -3.02
CA SER A 53 -0.25 7.97 -3.09
C SER A 53 -0.94 7.98 -4.46
N TYR A 54 -2.27 8.05 -4.46
CA TYR A 54 -3.06 8.27 -5.69
C TYR A 54 -3.16 9.74 -6.09
N GLN A 55 -2.56 10.67 -5.34
CA GLN A 55 -2.53 12.10 -5.64
C GLN A 55 -1.11 12.56 -5.94
N GLN A 56 -1.01 13.73 -6.56
CA GLN A 56 0.25 14.42 -6.72
C GLN A 56 0.49 15.29 -5.47
N GLU A 57 1.17 14.73 -4.48
CA GLU A 57 1.39 15.38 -3.19
C GLU A 57 2.82 15.15 -2.68
N GLN A 58 3.24 15.95 -1.71
CA GLN A 58 4.54 15.82 -1.05
C GLN A 58 4.32 15.67 0.45
N PHE A 59 5.10 14.78 1.08
CA PHE A 59 4.90 14.46 2.49
C PHE A 59 5.19 15.64 3.42
N CYS A 60 6.15 16.50 3.07
CA CYS A 60 6.48 17.72 3.80
C CYS A 60 5.33 18.74 3.89
N ASN A 61 4.31 18.64 3.03
CA ASN A 61 3.12 19.48 3.14
C ASN A 61 2.22 19.11 4.32
N PHE A 62 2.43 17.94 4.94
CA PHE A 62 1.58 17.41 6.02
C PHE A 62 2.31 17.29 7.36
N THR A 63 3.64 17.38 7.39
CA THR A 63 4.43 17.31 8.62
C THR A 63 5.79 17.99 8.45
N ASN A 64 6.26 18.59 9.54
CA ASN A 64 7.60 19.17 9.67
C ASN A 64 8.50 18.36 10.62
N ASP A 65 8.03 17.21 11.13
CA ASP A 65 8.85 16.35 12.00
C ASP A 65 10.00 15.74 11.17
N PRO A 66 11.27 16.13 11.44
CA PRO A 66 12.41 15.68 10.65
C PRO A 66 12.58 14.16 10.71
N ALA A 67 12.14 13.54 11.81
CA ALA A 67 12.28 12.12 12.02
C ALA A 67 11.19 11.33 11.25
N LEU A 68 10.01 11.93 11.00
CA LEU A 68 9.03 11.39 10.04
C LEU A 68 9.58 11.53 8.60
N LEU A 69 10.12 12.70 8.26
CA LEU A 69 10.62 12.99 6.91
C LEU A 69 11.81 12.12 6.50
N SER A 70 12.69 11.73 7.44
CA SER A 70 13.84 10.88 7.14
C SER A 70 13.48 9.40 6.93
N GLN A 71 12.33 8.95 7.44
CA GLN A 71 11.96 7.54 7.50
C GLN A 71 10.85 7.17 6.50
N ILE A 72 10.15 8.15 5.95
CA ILE A 72 8.98 7.95 5.10
C ILE A 72 9.23 8.54 3.72
N THR A 73 9.17 7.69 2.68
CA THR A 73 9.16 8.14 1.29
C THR A 73 7.75 8.08 0.73
N LEU A 74 7.28 9.19 0.17
CA LEU A 74 6.00 9.26 -0.53
C LEU A 74 6.23 9.11 -2.04
N TYR A 75 5.54 8.13 -2.63
CA TYR A 75 5.54 7.86 -4.07
C TYR A 75 4.22 8.36 -4.67
N PRO A 76 4.19 9.56 -5.29
CA PRO A 76 2.97 10.13 -5.83
C PRO A 76 2.59 9.53 -7.18
N LYS A 77 1.36 9.77 -7.58
CA LYS A 77 0.87 9.50 -8.92
C LYS A 77 1.42 10.52 -9.93
N ASP A 78 1.68 10.08 -11.16
CA ASP A 78 1.96 10.97 -12.29
C ASP A 78 0.83 11.98 -12.53
N LYS A 79 1.19 13.19 -12.98
CA LYS A 79 0.25 14.30 -13.22
C LYS A 79 -0.93 13.92 -14.14
N SER A 80 -0.64 13.21 -15.23
CA SER A 80 -1.59 12.92 -16.31
C SER A 80 -2.45 11.68 -16.11
N SER A 81 -2.12 10.82 -15.14
CA SER A 81 -2.80 9.53 -14.97
C SER A 81 -4.07 9.69 -14.14
N HIS A 82 -5.22 9.18 -14.61
CA HIS A 82 -6.39 9.02 -13.74
C HIS A 82 -6.09 7.95 -12.68
N TYR A 83 -6.58 8.12 -11.43
CA TYR A 83 -6.21 7.25 -10.29
C TYR A 83 -6.47 5.76 -10.55
N ARG A 84 -7.54 5.42 -11.29
CA ARG A 84 -7.85 4.03 -11.67
C ARG A 84 -6.80 3.41 -12.60
N ARG A 85 -6.33 4.18 -13.59
CA ARG A 85 -5.27 3.72 -14.50
C ARG A 85 -3.94 3.59 -13.76
N TYR A 86 -3.67 4.56 -12.89
CA TYR A 86 -2.50 4.49 -12.02
C TYR A 86 -2.54 3.28 -11.09
N ALA A 87 -3.68 2.88 -10.53
CA ALA A 87 -3.77 1.67 -9.71
C ALA A 87 -3.26 0.39 -10.42
N LEU A 88 -3.43 0.32 -11.74
CA LEU A 88 -2.95 -0.81 -12.55
C LEU A 88 -1.47 -0.68 -12.94
N GLN A 89 -0.93 0.54 -12.93
CA GLN A 89 0.43 0.86 -13.38
C GLN A 89 1.41 1.09 -12.23
N MET A 90 0.91 1.39 -11.04
CA MET A 90 1.67 1.79 -9.85
C MET A 90 2.80 0.81 -9.53
N VAL A 91 2.54 -0.50 -9.58
CA VAL A 91 3.56 -1.53 -9.30
C VAL A 91 4.66 -1.56 -10.37
N ARG A 92 4.34 -1.19 -11.62
CA ARG A 92 5.35 -1.10 -12.68
C ARG A 92 6.16 0.18 -12.55
N GLN A 93 5.49 1.30 -12.33
CA GLN A 93 6.12 2.62 -12.23
C GLN A 93 7.01 2.73 -10.99
N GLN A 94 6.59 2.13 -9.87
CA GLN A 94 7.30 2.15 -8.60
C GLN A 94 7.91 0.78 -8.27
N ALA A 95 8.31 0.02 -9.30
CA ALA A 95 8.77 -1.36 -9.16
C ALA A 95 9.88 -1.54 -8.11
N GLN A 96 10.89 -0.66 -8.14
CA GLN A 96 12.00 -0.71 -7.19
C GLN A 96 11.51 -0.51 -5.75
N ALA A 97 10.57 0.41 -5.53
CA ALA A 97 10.02 0.68 -4.20
C ALA A 97 9.19 -0.50 -3.68
N PHE A 98 8.38 -1.13 -4.53
CA PHE A 98 7.65 -2.35 -4.15
C PHE A 98 8.58 -3.52 -3.84
N GLN A 99 9.61 -3.72 -4.65
CA GLN A 99 10.59 -4.79 -4.44
C GLN A 99 11.42 -4.58 -3.17
N ALA A 100 11.67 -3.32 -2.79
CA ALA A 100 12.37 -2.97 -1.56
C ALA A 100 11.51 -3.12 -0.29
N CYS A 101 10.19 -3.30 -0.41
CA CYS A 101 9.31 -3.54 0.73
C CYS A 101 9.34 -5.01 1.14
N ASP A 102 9.44 -5.28 2.44
CA ASP A 102 9.34 -6.63 3.01
C ASP A 102 7.89 -7.05 3.24
N VAL A 103 7.00 -6.07 3.49
CA VAL A 103 5.57 -6.31 3.63
C VAL A 103 4.78 -5.08 3.19
N LEU A 104 3.61 -5.31 2.58
CA LEU A 104 2.66 -4.26 2.24
C LEU A 104 1.46 -4.29 3.19
N ARG A 105 1.02 -3.13 3.64
CA ARG A 105 -0.23 -2.96 4.37
C ARG A 105 -1.23 -2.20 3.51
N VAL A 106 -2.41 -2.79 3.33
CA VAL A 106 -3.51 -2.21 2.59
C VAL A 106 -4.55 -1.68 3.57
N PHE A 107 -4.87 -0.39 3.48
CA PHE A 107 -5.84 0.25 4.37
C PHE A 107 -7.29 0.00 3.99
N HIS A 108 -7.61 -0.06 2.70
CA HIS A 108 -8.97 -0.36 2.22
C HIS A 108 -8.95 -1.28 1.01
N THR A 109 -9.98 -2.11 0.85
CA THR A 109 -9.98 -3.21 -0.11
C THR A 109 -9.69 -2.84 -1.57
N PRO A 110 -10.16 -1.69 -2.11
CA PRO A 110 -9.82 -1.31 -3.48
C PRO A 110 -8.31 -1.09 -3.70
N GLY A 111 -7.54 -0.82 -2.64
CA GLY A 111 -6.08 -0.76 -2.64
C GLY A 111 -5.40 -2.14 -2.70
N GLY A 112 -6.16 -3.24 -2.73
CA GLY A 112 -5.64 -4.60 -2.83
C GLY A 112 -5.10 -4.96 -4.22
N ILE A 113 -5.51 -4.25 -5.28
CA ILE A 113 -5.04 -4.50 -6.65
C ILE A 113 -3.51 -4.39 -6.76
N PRO A 114 -2.87 -3.26 -6.38
CA PRO A 114 -1.41 -3.17 -6.41
C PRO A 114 -0.73 -4.18 -5.47
N ALA A 115 -1.34 -4.53 -4.34
CA ALA A 115 -0.79 -5.54 -3.43
C ALA A 115 -0.73 -6.95 -4.05
N VAL A 116 -1.80 -7.37 -4.73
CA VAL A 116 -1.84 -8.65 -5.46
C VAL A 116 -0.83 -8.65 -6.62
N GLN A 117 -0.72 -7.54 -7.34
CA GLN A 117 0.27 -7.39 -8.41
C GLN A 117 1.70 -7.49 -7.88
N ALA A 118 2.02 -6.81 -6.77
CA ALA A 118 3.33 -6.85 -6.14
C ALA A 118 3.67 -8.26 -5.63
N LYS A 119 2.72 -8.95 -4.97
CA LYS A 119 2.91 -10.34 -4.55
C LYS A 119 3.22 -11.27 -5.73
N ARG A 120 2.48 -11.14 -6.84
CA ARG A 120 2.71 -11.97 -8.04
C ARG A 120 4.04 -11.66 -8.73
N ARG A 121 4.46 -10.40 -8.73
CA ARG A 121 5.65 -9.94 -9.46
C ARG A 121 6.95 -10.07 -8.67
N PHE A 122 6.91 -9.78 -7.37
CA PHE A 122 8.09 -9.65 -6.51
C PHE A 122 8.06 -10.61 -5.32
N GLY A 123 6.95 -11.32 -5.08
CA GLY A 123 6.80 -12.17 -3.90
C GLY A 123 6.46 -11.40 -2.62
N THR A 124 6.34 -10.06 -2.66
CA THR A 124 6.10 -9.24 -1.47
C THR A 124 4.78 -9.62 -0.78
N PRO A 125 4.79 -10.07 0.48
CA PRO A 125 3.57 -10.40 1.21
C PRO A 125 2.79 -9.12 1.55
N PHE A 126 1.48 -9.26 1.79
CA PHE A 126 0.65 -8.13 2.18
C PHE A 126 -0.43 -8.50 3.20
N VAL A 127 -0.81 -7.52 4.02
CA VAL A 127 -1.87 -7.60 5.03
C VAL A 127 -2.93 -6.54 4.72
N THR A 128 -4.20 -6.93 4.73
CA THR A 128 -5.33 -6.00 4.56
C THR A 128 -5.95 -5.67 5.92
N THR A 129 -6.21 -4.39 6.19
CA THR A 129 -6.82 -3.94 7.46
C THR A 129 -8.29 -4.35 7.56
N TYR A 130 -9.00 -4.45 6.42
CA TYR A 130 -10.35 -4.99 6.34
C TYR A 130 -10.32 -6.29 5.53
N GLY A 131 -10.36 -7.42 6.23
CA GLY A 131 -10.32 -8.77 5.67
C GLY A 131 -11.63 -9.22 5.01
N TYR A 132 -12.31 -8.34 4.27
CA TYR A 132 -13.47 -8.79 3.51
C TYR A 132 -13.02 -9.74 2.39
N LYS A 133 -13.69 -10.88 2.28
CA LYS A 133 -13.38 -11.93 1.30
C LYS A 133 -13.95 -11.56 -0.08
N TYR A 134 -13.22 -10.76 -0.86
CA TYR A 134 -13.66 -10.28 -2.19
C TYR A 134 -13.66 -11.32 -3.32
N HIS A 135 -13.27 -12.58 -3.09
CA HIS A 135 -13.53 -13.65 -4.07
C HIS A 135 -15.02 -13.74 -4.44
N ARG A 136 -15.92 -13.25 -3.56
CA ARG A 136 -17.36 -13.13 -3.80
C ARG A 136 -17.77 -11.89 -4.60
N PHE A 137 -16.98 -10.82 -4.67
CA PHE A 137 -17.33 -9.61 -5.43
C PHE A 137 -17.02 -9.74 -6.92
N SER A 138 -16.02 -10.54 -7.30
CA SER A 138 -15.79 -10.94 -8.70
C SER A 138 -16.95 -11.73 -9.32
N ALA A 139 -17.81 -12.34 -8.49
CA ALA A 139 -19.04 -13.01 -8.95
C ALA A 139 -20.20 -12.03 -9.23
N ILE A 140 -20.15 -10.83 -8.64
CA ILE A 140 -21.20 -9.80 -8.77
C ILE A 140 -20.92 -8.88 -9.98
N GLU A 141 -19.66 -8.73 -10.39
CA GLU A 141 -19.24 -7.85 -11.50
C GLU A 141 -19.32 -8.49 -12.91
N GLY A 142 -19.96 -9.65 -13.06
CA GLY A 142 -20.42 -10.16 -14.37
C GLY A 142 -19.35 -10.53 -15.41
N ASN A 143 -18.06 -10.50 -15.07
CA ASN A 143 -16.98 -10.77 -16.02
C ASN A 143 -16.68 -12.27 -16.16
N ARG A 144 -17.45 -12.94 -17.04
CA ARG A 144 -17.40 -14.39 -17.35
C ARG A 144 -16.00 -14.97 -17.65
N LEU A 145 -15.05 -14.15 -18.07
CA LEU A 145 -13.67 -14.57 -18.40
C LEU A 145 -12.81 -14.93 -17.17
N ASN A 146 -13.06 -14.30 -16.02
CA ASN A 146 -12.24 -14.55 -14.81
C ASN A 146 -12.59 -15.88 -14.11
N GLY A 147 -13.81 -16.40 -14.30
CA GLY A 147 -14.21 -17.70 -13.75
C GLY A 147 -13.49 -18.88 -14.41
N PHE A 148 -13.11 -18.73 -15.69
CA PHE A 148 -12.40 -19.77 -16.42
C PHE A 148 -10.94 -19.88 -15.97
N LEU A 149 -10.25 -18.74 -15.77
CA LEU A 149 -8.86 -18.71 -15.34
C LEU A 149 -8.66 -19.22 -13.90
N LEU A 150 -9.63 -19.00 -13.01
CA LEU A 150 -9.59 -19.52 -11.63
C LEU A 150 -9.78 -21.04 -11.56
N ARG A 151 -10.58 -21.63 -12.47
CA ARG A 151 -10.81 -23.08 -12.54
C ARG A 151 -9.54 -23.87 -12.92
N PHE A 152 -8.60 -23.26 -13.63
CA PHE A 152 -7.31 -23.87 -13.97
C PHE A 152 -6.20 -23.58 -12.95
N ALA A 153 -6.39 -22.61 -12.05
CA ALA A 153 -5.40 -22.24 -11.05
C ALA A 153 -5.53 -23.05 -9.73
N GLU A 154 -6.72 -23.61 -9.45
CA GLU A 154 -6.98 -24.43 -8.25
C GLU A 154 -6.03 -25.63 -8.07
N PRO A 155 -5.63 -26.40 -9.12
CA PRO A 155 -4.72 -27.53 -8.94
C PRO A 155 -3.28 -27.12 -8.62
N LEU A 156 -2.89 -25.86 -8.88
CA LEU A 156 -1.53 -25.37 -8.68
C LEU A 156 -1.29 -24.76 -7.29
N ILE A 157 -2.37 -24.44 -6.58
CA ILE A 157 -2.34 -23.79 -5.26
C ILE A 157 -2.48 -24.83 -4.12
N LEU A 158 -2.96 -26.04 -4.42
CA LEU A 158 -3.14 -27.14 -3.46
C LEU A 158 -2.20 -28.33 -3.76
N ARG A 159 -0.89 -28.07 -3.73
CA ARG A 159 0.13 -29.11 -3.52
C ARG A 159 1.05 -28.72 -2.38
#